data_AF-A0AAW1GHR0-F1
#
_entry.id   AF-A0AAW1GHR0-F1
#
_cell.length_a   1.000
_cell.length_b   1.000
_cell.length_c   1.000
_cell.angle_alpha   90.00
_cell.angle_beta   90.00
_cell.angle_gamma   90.00
#
_symmetry.space_group_name_H-M   'P 1'
#
loop_
_entity.id
_entity.type
_entity.pdbx_description
1 polymer ?
#
loop_
_entity_poly.entity_id
_entity_poly.type
_entity_poly.pdbx_seq_one_letter_code
_entity_poly.pdbx_strand_id
1 'polypeptide(L)'
;MPRSRINGNFIDKTFSIVANILLRIIPTTSGEKEAFTYYRDGMSAQSEGNYAEALQNYYEAMRLEIDPYDRSYILYNIGLIHTSNGEHTKALEYYFRALERNPFLPQAFNNMAVICHYRGEEAIRQGDSEIAEAWLIKPLSIGNKL
;
A
#
# COMPACT_ATOMS: atom_id res chain seq x y z
N MET A 1 16.09 -36.27 16.52
CA MET A 1 14.77 -36.93 16.70
C MET A 1 13.67 -35.94 16.35
N PRO A 2 12.76 -36.22 15.39
CA PRO A 2 11.71 -35.27 15.02
C PRO A 2 10.52 -35.40 15.98
N ARG A 3 10.14 -34.29 16.63
CA ARG A 3 8.90 -34.20 17.40
C ARG A 3 7.75 -33.80 16.48
N SER A 4 7.24 -34.76 15.70
CA SER A 4 5.99 -34.61 14.97
C SER A 4 4.84 -35.23 15.77
N ARG A 5 4.41 -34.58 16.87
CA ARG A 5 3.16 -34.93 17.58
C ARG A 5 2.64 -33.75 18.40
N ILE A 6 1.98 -32.78 17.75
CA ILE A 6 0.86 -32.04 18.35
C ILE A 6 -0.13 -31.69 17.23
N ASN A 7 -0.84 -32.69 16.69
CA ASN A 7 -2.11 -32.44 15.98
C ASN A 7 -3.19 -33.17 16.79
N GLY A 8 -3.84 -32.43 17.68
CA GLY A 8 -4.83 -33.03 18.58
C GLY A 8 -5.69 -32.07 19.38
N ASN A 9 -5.43 -30.76 19.35
CA ASN A 9 -6.31 -29.81 20.03
C ASN A 9 -7.60 -29.64 19.25
N PHE A 10 -8.74 -29.77 19.94
CA PHE A 10 -10.07 -29.48 19.40
C PHE A 10 -10.10 -28.12 18.70
N ILE A 11 -9.36 -27.15 19.22
CA ILE A 11 -9.20 -25.80 18.65
C ILE A 11 -8.62 -25.83 17.23
N ASP A 12 -7.56 -26.60 16.95
CA ASP A 12 -6.95 -26.70 15.61
C ASP A 12 -7.89 -27.37 14.60
N LYS A 13 -8.60 -28.41 15.04
CA LYS A 13 -9.58 -29.12 14.19
C LYS A 13 -10.77 -28.23 13.88
N THR A 14 -11.30 -27.53 14.88
CA THR A 14 -12.40 -26.59 14.73
C THR A 14 -11.99 -25.41 13.86
N PHE A 15 -10.77 -24.86 14.06
CA PHE A 15 -10.21 -23.83 13.19
C PHE A 15 -10.09 -24.30 11.74
N SER A 16 -9.57 -25.51 11.51
CA SER A 16 -9.43 -26.09 10.17
C SER A 16 -10.79 -26.31 9.48
N ILE A 17 -11.81 -26.72 10.23
CA ILE A 17 -13.18 -26.90 9.71
C ILE A 17 -13.80 -25.55 9.39
N VAL A 18 -13.71 -24.57 10.30
CA VAL A 18 -14.22 -23.22 10.09
C VAL A 18 -13.53 -22.56 8.90
N ALA A 19 -12.20 -22.66 8.80
CA ALA A 19 -11.44 -22.15 7.65
C ALA A 19 -11.87 -22.81 6.33
N ASN A 20 -12.09 -24.14 6.30
CA ASN A 20 -12.59 -24.83 5.11
C ASN A 20 -14.01 -24.42 4.73
N ILE A 21 -14.88 -24.19 5.72
CA ILE A 21 -16.25 -23.70 5.47
C ILE A 21 -16.19 -22.26 4.94
N LEU A 22 -15.37 -21.41 5.54
CA LEU A 22 -15.16 -20.03 5.09
C LEU A 22 -14.63 -19.99 3.66
N LEU A 23 -13.67 -20.83 3.29
CA LEU A 23 -13.15 -20.92 1.91
C LEU A 23 -14.19 -21.45 0.91
N ARG A 24 -15.19 -22.22 1.35
CA ARG A 24 -16.29 -22.67 0.48
C ARG A 24 -17.38 -21.61 0.32
N ILE A 25 -17.61 -20.80 1.36
CA ILE A 25 -18.59 -19.71 1.37
C ILE A 25 -18.03 -18.45 0.70
N ILE A 26 -16.74 -18.20 0.88
CA ILE A 26 -15.95 -17.10 0.32
C ILE A 26 -14.82 -17.73 -0.49
N PRO A 27 -15.12 -18.32 -1.67
CA PRO A 27 -14.08 -18.86 -2.53
C PRO A 27 -13.18 -17.71 -2.98
N THR A 28 -11.93 -17.71 -2.50
CA THR A 28 -10.92 -16.79 -3.00
C THR A 28 -10.77 -17.07 -4.48
N THR A 29 -11.04 -16.08 -5.33
CA THR A 29 -11.02 -16.31 -6.77
C THR A 29 -9.58 -16.63 -7.20
N SER A 30 -9.41 -17.37 -8.30
CA SER A 30 -8.06 -17.60 -8.86
C SER A 30 -7.32 -16.28 -9.11
N GLY A 31 -8.07 -15.21 -9.43
CA GLY A 31 -7.54 -13.86 -9.62
C GLY A 31 -7.03 -13.22 -8.34
N GLU A 32 -7.75 -13.31 -7.21
CA GLU A 32 -7.30 -12.79 -5.91
C GLU A 32 -6.01 -13.49 -5.43
N LYS A 33 -5.93 -14.82 -5.60
CA LYS A 33 -4.72 -15.56 -5.24
C LYS A 33 -3.52 -15.15 -6.10
N GLU A 34 -3.75 -14.90 -7.38
CA GLU A 34 -2.72 -14.44 -8.31
C GLU A 34 -2.31 -12.99 -7.99
N ALA A 35 -3.27 -12.11 -7.71
CA ALA A 35 -3.04 -10.73 -7.26
C ALA A 35 -2.15 -10.70 -6.01
N PHE A 36 -2.46 -11.54 -5.02
CA PHE A 36 -1.66 -11.67 -3.79
C PHE A 36 -0.23 -12.16 -4.07
N THR A 37 -0.06 -13.03 -5.06
CA THR A 37 1.27 -13.53 -5.46
C THR A 37 2.10 -12.39 -6.05
N TYR A 38 1.56 -11.67 -7.04
CA TYR A 38 2.21 -10.48 -7.59
C TYR A 38 2.50 -9.42 -6.53
N TYR A 39 1.57 -9.17 -5.61
CA TYR A 39 1.78 -8.22 -4.52
C TYR A 39 2.97 -8.60 -3.64
N ARG A 40 3.08 -9.88 -3.26
CA ARG A 40 4.19 -10.38 -2.44
C ARG A 40 5.53 -10.32 -3.18
N ASP A 41 5.54 -10.67 -4.46
CA ASP A 41 6.74 -10.63 -5.29
C ASP A 41 7.19 -9.15 -5.48
N GLY A 42 6.24 -8.23 -5.63
CA GLY A 42 6.49 -6.78 -5.62
C GLY A 42 7.12 -6.29 -4.31
N MET A 43 6.63 -6.75 -3.15
CA MET A 43 7.24 -6.43 -1.85
C MET A 43 8.67 -6.97 -1.73
N SER A 44 8.92 -8.19 -2.21
CA SER A 44 10.27 -8.78 -2.22
C SER A 44 11.22 -7.95 -3.06
N ALA A 45 10.86 -7.68 -4.32
CA ALA A 45 11.66 -6.85 -5.23
C ALA A 45 11.91 -5.44 -4.67
N GLN A 46 10.90 -4.82 -4.03
CA GLN A 46 11.06 -3.52 -3.37
C GLN A 46 12.09 -3.59 -2.22
N SER A 47 12.05 -4.64 -1.40
CA SER A 47 13.01 -4.82 -0.30
C SER A 47 14.45 -5.01 -0.77
N GLU A 48 14.62 -5.53 -2.00
CA GLU A 48 15.91 -5.72 -2.67
C GLU A 48 16.38 -4.46 -3.42
N GLY A 49 15.56 -3.41 -3.48
CA GLY A 49 15.84 -2.18 -4.23
C GLY A 49 15.54 -2.28 -5.73
N ASN A 50 14.97 -3.39 -6.20
CA ASN A 50 14.59 -3.63 -7.58
C ASN A 50 13.26 -2.93 -7.92
N TYR A 51 13.25 -1.59 -7.87
CA TYR A 51 12.01 -0.80 -7.96
C TYR A 51 11.24 -0.93 -9.28
N ALA A 52 11.94 -1.16 -10.40
CA ALA A 52 11.26 -1.36 -11.69
C ALA A 52 10.44 -2.67 -11.70
N GLU A 53 11.03 -3.76 -11.20
CA GLU A 53 10.36 -5.05 -11.06
C GLU A 53 9.25 -4.98 -10.02
N ALA A 54 9.48 -4.30 -8.89
CA ALA A 54 8.45 -4.10 -7.88
C ALA A 54 7.21 -3.38 -8.45
N LEU A 55 7.40 -2.32 -9.24
CA LEU A 55 6.30 -1.61 -9.90
C LEU A 55 5.55 -2.51 -10.89
N GLN A 56 6.26 -3.30 -11.71
CA GLN A 56 5.62 -4.24 -12.63
C GLN A 56 4.72 -5.22 -11.88
N ASN A 57 5.24 -5.84 -10.82
CA ASN A 57 4.49 -6.74 -9.97
C ASN A 57 3.29 -6.06 -9.29
N TYR A 58 3.46 -4.85 -8.75
CA TYR A 58 2.35 -4.12 -8.16
C TYR A 58 1.28 -3.72 -9.18
N TYR A 59 1.63 -3.42 -10.43
CA TYR A 59 0.63 -3.14 -11.47
C TYR A 59 -0.17 -4.38 -11.88
N GLU A 60 0.47 -5.55 -11.97
CA GLU A 60 -0.25 -6.81 -12.19
C GLU A 60 -1.15 -7.15 -11.01
N ALA A 61 -0.67 -6.97 -9.77
CA ALA A 61 -1.49 -7.12 -8.58
C ALA A 61 -2.71 -6.19 -8.61
N MET A 62 -2.52 -4.91 -8.98
CA MET A 62 -3.60 -3.91 -9.09
C MET A 62 -4.67 -4.30 -10.13
N ARG A 63 -4.22 -4.90 -11.25
CA ARG A 63 -5.08 -5.32 -12.35
C ARG A 63 -6.01 -6.46 -11.94
N LEU A 64 -5.51 -7.37 -11.11
CA LEU A 64 -6.21 -8.58 -10.68
C LEU A 64 -7.00 -8.41 -9.39
N GLU A 65 -6.49 -7.61 -8.45
CA GLU A 65 -7.17 -7.33 -7.20
C GLU A 65 -8.46 -6.57 -7.46
N ILE A 66 -9.54 -6.89 -6.76
CA ILE A 66 -10.83 -6.20 -6.87
C ILE A 66 -11.24 -5.53 -5.56
N ASP A 67 -10.72 -6.01 -4.44
CA ASP A 67 -11.04 -5.47 -3.13
C ASP A 67 -10.46 -4.05 -2.99
N PRO A 68 -11.29 -3.04 -2.68
CA PRO A 68 -10.81 -1.66 -2.54
C PRO A 68 -9.78 -1.49 -1.42
N TYR A 69 -9.91 -2.23 -0.33
CA TYR A 69 -9.03 -2.12 0.82
C TYR A 69 -7.66 -2.70 0.50
N ASP A 70 -7.57 -3.87 -0.12
CA ASP A 70 -6.30 -4.45 -0.56
C ASP A 70 -5.64 -3.61 -1.67
N ARG A 71 -6.43 -3.10 -2.62
CA ARG A 71 -5.94 -2.12 -3.62
C ARG A 71 -5.32 -0.88 -2.98
N SER A 72 -5.80 -0.43 -1.83
CA SER A 72 -5.23 0.73 -1.14
C SER A 72 -3.76 0.50 -0.73
N TYR A 73 -3.41 -0.71 -0.28
CA TYR A 73 -2.04 -1.06 0.08
C TYR A 73 -1.12 -1.17 -1.13
N ILE A 74 -1.63 -1.72 -2.24
CA ILE A 74 -0.88 -1.78 -3.50
C ILE A 74 -0.59 -0.36 -4.00
N LEU A 75 -1.60 0.54 -4.00
CA LEU A 75 -1.42 1.95 -4.36
C LEU A 75 -0.41 2.65 -3.45
N TYR A 76 -0.49 2.40 -2.15
CA TYR A 76 0.45 2.94 -1.17
C TYR A 76 1.89 2.50 -1.44
N ASN A 77 2.13 1.22 -1.74
CA ASN A 77 3.48 0.72 -2.03
C ASN A 77 4.04 1.28 -3.35
N ILE A 78 3.20 1.47 -4.37
CA ILE A 78 3.60 2.20 -5.59
C ILE A 78 4.00 3.64 -5.23
N GLY A 79 3.25 4.31 -4.36
CA GLY A 79 3.58 5.64 -3.84
C GLY A 79 4.92 5.69 -3.11
N LEU A 80 5.26 4.66 -2.31
CA LEU A 80 6.56 4.54 -1.64
C LEU A 80 7.71 4.48 -2.64
N ILE A 81 7.56 3.71 -3.72
CA ILE A 81 8.58 3.61 -4.75
C ILE A 81 8.78 4.96 -5.46
N HIS A 82 7.70 5.63 -5.87
CA HIS A 82 7.80 6.96 -6.46
C HIS A 82 8.42 8.00 -5.51
N THR A 83 8.14 7.88 -4.21
CA THR A 83 8.80 8.72 -3.18
C THR A 83 10.30 8.48 -3.17
N SER A 84 10.73 7.21 -3.21
CA SER A 84 12.13 6.80 -3.20
C SER A 84 12.88 7.25 -4.47
N ASN A 85 12.17 7.33 -5.60
CA ASN A 85 12.70 7.85 -6.87
C ASN A 85 12.70 9.39 -6.97
N GLY A 86 12.23 10.12 -5.95
CA GLY A 86 12.09 11.59 -5.98
C GLY A 86 10.91 12.09 -6.83
N GLU A 87 10.06 11.19 -7.32
CA GLU A 87 8.88 11.51 -8.14
C GLU A 87 7.69 11.93 -7.26
N HIS A 88 7.89 12.97 -6.45
CA HIS A 88 6.97 13.40 -5.39
C HIS A 88 5.53 13.66 -5.86
N THR A 89 5.34 14.24 -7.05
CA THR A 89 4.00 14.49 -7.60
C THR A 89 3.23 13.19 -7.85
N LYS A 90 3.89 12.19 -8.45
CA LYS A 90 3.29 10.86 -8.68
C LYS A 90 3.00 10.16 -7.35
N ALA A 91 3.96 10.21 -6.41
CA ALA A 91 3.78 9.61 -5.09
C ALA A 91 2.52 10.16 -4.39
N LEU A 92 2.32 11.48 -4.40
CA LEU A 92 1.13 12.11 -3.83
C LEU A 92 -0.17 11.66 -4.51
N GLU A 93 -0.17 11.50 -5.84
CA GLU A 93 -1.34 10.98 -6.56
C GLU A 93 -1.69 9.56 -6.10
N TYR A 94 -0.69 8.68 -6.01
CA TYR A 94 -0.91 7.31 -5.56
C TYR A 94 -1.34 7.22 -4.10
N TYR A 95 -0.75 8.01 -3.20
CA TYR A 95 -1.20 8.07 -1.81
C TYR A 95 -2.62 8.61 -1.67
N PHE A 96 -2.98 9.65 -2.45
CA PHE A 96 -4.33 10.17 -2.45
C PHE A 96 -5.33 9.11 -2.92
N ARG A 97 -5.03 8.43 -4.04
CA ARG A 97 -5.84 7.31 -4.51
C ARG A 97 -5.93 6.20 -3.47
N ALA A 98 -4.86 5.89 -2.73
CA ALA A 98 -4.91 4.90 -1.66
C ALA A 98 -5.92 5.32 -0.56
N LEU A 99 -5.85 6.58 -0.12
CA LEU A 99 -6.73 7.13 0.90
C LEU A 99 -8.19 7.23 0.46
N GLU A 100 -8.46 7.50 -0.81
CA GLU A 100 -9.84 7.47 -1.33
C GLU A 100 -10.49 6.08 -1.24
N ARG A 101 -9.70 5.00 -1.18
CA ARG A 101 -10.23 3.63 -1.04
C ARG A 101 -10.19 3.16 0.41
N ASN A 102 -9.17 3.59 1.15
CA ASN A 102 -9.03 3.32 2.58
C ASN A 102 -8.65 4.62 3.31
N PRO A 103 -9.64 5.37 3.82
CA PRO A 103 -9.38 6.58 4.61
C PRO A 103 -8.59 6.30 5.90
N PHE A 104 -8.58 5.05 6.38
CA PHE A 104 -7.88 4.62 7.60
C PHE A 104 -6.46 4.12 7.31
N LEU A 105 -5.74 4.77 6.40
CA LEU A 105 -4.35 4.49 6.07
C LEU A 105 -3.43 5.66 6.50
N PRO A 106 -3.21 5.86 7.81
CA PRO A 106 -2.45 7.02 8.33
C PRO A 106 -1.02 7.10 7.78
N GLN A 107 -0.42 5.97 7.40
CA GLN A 107 0.90 5.91 6.79
C GLN A 107 0.94 6.66 5.46
N ALA A 108 -0.11 6.55 4.63
CA ALA A 108 -0.21 7.27 3.37
C ALA A 108 -0.30 8.78 3.61
N PHE A 109 -1.17 9.21 4.55
CA PHE A 109 -1.30 10.62 4.91
C PHE A 109 0.00 11.20 5.47
N ASN A 110 0.69 10.47 6.36
CA ASN A 110 1.97 10.87 6.90
C ASN A 110 3.02 11.06 5.81
N ASN A 111 3.13 10.12 4.85
CA ASN A 111 4.06 10.26 3.74
C ASN A 111 3.73 11.45 2.84
N MET A 112 2.45 11.73 2.60
CA MET A 112 2.04 12.93 1.87
C MET A 112 2.45 14.21 2.60
N ALA A 113 2.25 14.26 3.93
CA ALA A 113 2.64 15.40 4.75
C ALA A 113 4.15 15.63 4.73
N VAL A 114 4.95 14.56 4.83
CA VAL A 114 6.42 14.63 4.73
C VAL A 114 6.86 15.16 3.36
N ILE A 115 6.27 14.68 2.27
CA ILE A 115 6.57 15.18 0.92
C ILE A 115 6.22 16.67 0.81
N CYS A 116 5.05 17.07 1.30
CA CYS A 116 4.60 18.45 1.23
C CYS A 116 5.53 19.38 2.05
N HIS A 117 5.90 18.97 3.25
CA HIS A 117 6.86 19.70 4.07
C HIS A 117 8.22 19.84 3.38
N TYR A 118 8.77 18.75 2.85
CA TYR A 118 10.03 18.76 2.11
C TYR A 118 10.00 19.73 0.92
N ARG A 119 8.93 19.70 0.12
CA ARG A 119 8.74 20.60 -1.03
C ARG A 119 8.53 22.06 -0.62
N GLY A 120 7.86 22.29 0.51
CA GLY A 120 7.69 23.62 1.09
C GLY A 120 9.04 24.21 1.52
N GLU A 121 9.83 23.46 2.27
CA GLU A 121 11.18 23.86 2.71
C GLU A 121 12.14 24.11 1.54
N GLU A 122 12.05 23.29 0.49
CA GLU A 122 12.81 23.50 -0.74
C GLU A 122 12.42 24.81 -1.43
N ALA A 123 11.12 25.12 -1.52
CA ALA A 123 10.64 26.37 -2.10
C ALA A 123 11.05 27.60 -1.27
N ILE A 124 11.06 27.50 0.07
CA ILE A 124 11.60 28.55 0.96
C ILE A 124 13.06 28.84 0.62
N ARG A 125 13.87 27.78 0.48
CA ARG A 125 15.30 27.91 0.13
C ARG A 125 15.51 28.53 -1.25
N GLN A 126 14.58 28.35 -2.17
CA GLN A 126 14.60 28.94 -3.51
C GLN A 126 14.04 30.38 -3.53
N GLY A 127 13.45 30.86 -2.44
CA GLY A 127 12.87 32.20 -2.32
C GLY A 127 11.41 32.31 -2.80
N ASP A 128 10.77 31.19 -3.12
CA ASP A 128 9.38 31.14 -3.62
C ASP A 128 8.38 30.93 -2.47
N SER A 129 8.12 32.01 -1.71
CA SER A 129 7.24 31.95 -0.53
C SER A 129 5.80 31.52 -0.84
N GLU A 130 5.25 31.89 -1.99
CA GLU A 130 3.89 31.49 -2.40
C GLU A 130 3.79 29.98 -2.63
N ILE A 131 4.78 29.40 -3.32
CA ILE A 131 4.86 27.95 -3.57
C ILE A 131 5.07 27.20 -2.25
N ALA A 132 5.90 27.75 -1.36
CA ALA A 132 6.11 27.17 -0.04
C ALA A 132 4.82 27.08 0.78
N GLU A 133 4.06 28.18 0.85
CA GLU A 133 2.78 28.22 1.57
C GLU A 133 1.80 27.19 0.98
N ALA A 134 1.67 27.15 -0.35
CA ALA A 134 0.80 26.19 -1.03
C ALA A 134 1.15 24.72 -0.69
N TRP A 135 2.44 24.39 -0.59
CA TRP A 135 2.87 23.06 -0.17
C TRP A 135 2.57 22.77 1.30
N LEU A 136 2.84 23.71 2.21
CA LEU A 136 2.68 23.51 3.64
C LEU A 136 1.21 23.36 4.07
N ILE A 137 0.27 24.02 3.38
CA ILE A 137 -1.17 23.88 3.66
C ILE A 137 -1.81 22.68 2.97
N LYS A 138 -1.15 22.07 1.99
CA LYS A 138 -1.69 20.97 1.17
C LYS A 138 -2.19 19.77 2.00
N PRO A 139 -1.47 19.31 3.05
CA PRO A 139 -1.94 18.20 3.88
C PRO A 139 -3.29 18.48 4.56
N LEU A 140 -3.53 19.72 5.00
CA LEU A 140 -4.81 20.13 5.59
C LEU A 140 -5.94 20.06 4.55
N SER A 141 -5.66 20.51 3.32
CA SER A 141 -6.63 20.42 2.22
C SER A 141 -6.95 18.96 1.85
N ILE A 142 -5.95 18.09 1.86
CA ILE A 142 -6.14 16.66 1.60
C ILE A 142 -6.98 16.02 2.71
N GLY A 143 -6.67 16.31 3.98
CA GLY A 143 -7.41 15.78 5.12
C GLY A 143 -8.89 16.19 5.13
N ASN A 144 -9.21 17.39 4.63
CA ASN A 144 -10.61 17.85 4.51
C ASN A 144 -11.37 17.25 3.31
N LYS A 145 -10.69 16.59 2.37
CA LYS A 145 -11.29 16.02 1.15
C LYS A 145 -11.57 14.52 1.23
N LEU A 146 -11.02 13.84 2.23
CA LEU A 146 -11.16 12.41 2.48
C LEU A 146 -12.26 12.15 3.51
#